data_AF-A0A5R9K5A5-F1
#
_entry.id   AF-A0A5R9K5A5-F1
#
_cell.length_a   1.000
_cell.length_b   1.000
_cell.length_c   1.000
_cell.angle_alpha   90.00
_cell.angle_beta   90.00
_cell.angle_gamma   90.00
#
_symmetry.space_group_name_H-M   'P 1'
#
loop_
_entity.id
_entity.type
_entity.pdbx_description
1 polymer ?
#
loop_
_entity_poly.entity_id
_entity_poly.type
_entity_poly.pdbx_seq_one_letter_code
_entity_poly.pdbx_strand_id
1 'polypeptide(L)' 'MIVVDMNMGGMNGLKTIIAIKADSKLSHIPTVMMSISSNPDLAQKAIRADASEFITKPTSFSAF' A
#
# COMPACT_ATOMS: atom_id res chain seq x y z
N MET A 1 10.22 -3.86 -6.51
CA MET A 1 9.28 -3.56 -5.41
C MET A 1 8.59 -2.25 -5.72
N ILE A 2 7.27 -2.17 -5.53
CA ILE A 2 6.44 -0.99 -5.77
C ILE A 2 5.88 -0.52 -4.44
N VAL A 3 6.05 0.77 -4.14
CA VAL A 3 5.47 1.39 -2.93
C VAL A 3 4.24 2.18 -3.35
N VAL A 4 3.09 1.88 -2.75
CA VAL A 4 1.80 2.48 -3.08
C VAL A 4 1.28 3.26 -1.89
N ASP A 5 0.92 4.52 -2.10
CA ASP A 5 0.27 5.34 -1.09
C ASP A 5 -1.21 4.96 -0.95
N MET A 6 -1.66 4.75 0.29
CA MET A 6 -3.06 4.48 0.59
C MET A 6 -3.95 5.71 0.40
N ASN A 7 -3.43 6.89 0.73
CA ASN A 7 -4.13 8.17 0.70
C ASN A 7 -3.73 8.96 -0.56
N MET A 8 -4.10 8.45 -1.74
CA MET A 8 -4.03 9.22 -2.97
C MET A 8 -5.36 9.96 -3.18
N GLY A 9 -5.32 11.29 -3.29
CA GLY A 9 -6.49 12.08 -3.64
C GLY A 9 -7.01 11.69 -5.02
N GLY A 10 -8.10 10.92 -5.07
CA GLY A 10 -8.79 10.52 -6.31
C GLY A 10 -8.67 9.04 -6.70
N MET A 11 -7.60 8.33 -6.30
CA MET A 11 -7.44 6.89 -6.56
C MET A 11 -7.23 6.14 -5.25
N ASN A 12 -8.01 5.08 -5.01
CA ASN A 12 -7.85 4.29 -3.79
C ASN A 12 -6.62 3.39 -3.95
N GLY A 13 -5.57 3.56 -3.13
CA GLY A 13 -4.33 2.78 -3.23
C GLY A 13 -4.56 1.26 -3.26
N LEU A 14 -5.64 0.77 -2.64
CA LEU A 14 -6.04 -0.64 -2.73
C LEU A 14 -6.38 -1.05 -4.17
N LYS A 15 -7.11 -0.23 -4.92
CA LYS A 15 -7.42 -0.51 -6.33
C LYS A 15 -6.16 -0.55 -7.18
N THR A 16 -5.17 0.27 -6.85
CA THR A 16 -3.87 0.26 -7.52
C THR A 16 -3.15 -1.07 -7.31
N ILE A 17 -3.10 -1.58 -6.06
CA ILE A 17 -2.50 -2.89 -5.79
C ILE A 17 -3.27 -3.99 -6.53
N ILE A 18 -4.61 -3.98 -6.49
CA ILE A 18 -5.42 -4.96 -7.22
C ILE A 18 -5.12 -4.92 -8.72
N ALA A 19 -5.00 -3.74 -9.32
CA ALA A 19 -4.67 -3.59 -10.74
C ALA A 19 -3.26 -4.10 -11.06
N ILE A 20 -2.26 -3.80 -10.23
CA ILE A 20 -0.90 -4.32 -10.37
C ILE A 20 -0.88 -5.85 -10.31
N LYS A 21 -1.64 -6.43 -9.39
CA LYS A 21 -1.69 -7.89 -9.18
C LYS A 21 -2.49 -8.62 -10.25
N ALA A 22 -3.44 -7.94 -10.89
CA ALA A 22 -4.17 -8.47 -12.04
C ALA A 22 -3.35 -8.45 -13.34
N ASP A 23 -2.33 -7.59 -13.46
CA ASP A 23 -1.47 -7.53 -14.64
C ASP A 23 -0.38 -8.61 -14.56
N SER A 24 -0.37 -9.55 -15.50
CA SER A 24 0.58 -10.66 -15.55
C SER A 24 2.05 -10.21 -15.67
N LYS A 25 2.30 -9.02 -16.19
CA LYS A 25 3.65 -8.44 -16.30
C LYS A 25 4.11 -7.79 -14.99
N LEU A 26 3.21 -7.47 -14.07
CA LEU A 26 3.52 -6.73 -12.84
C LEU A 26 3.24 -7.53 -11.57
N SER A 27 2.41 -8.57 -11.63
CA SER A 27 1.91 -9.32 -10.48
C SER A 27 3.00 -9.95 -9.60
N HIS A 28 4.12 -10.32 -10.22
CA HIS A 28 5.30 -10.89 -9.56
C HIS A 28 6.12 -9.87 -8.77
N ILE A 29 5.88 -8.57 -8.96
CA ILE A 29 6.62 -7.52 -8.27
C ILE A 29 6.02 -7.34 -6.86
N PRO A 30 6.84 -7.39 -5.79
CA PRO A 30 6.36 -7.13 -4.43
C PRO A 30 5.78 -5.71 -4.30
N THR A 31 4.62 -5.60 -3.66
CA THR A 31 3.90 -4.34 -3.44
C THR A 31 3.83 -4.03 -1.95
N VAL A 32 4.17 -2.81 -1.56
CA VAL A 32 4.10 -2.34 -0.17
C VAL A 32 3.13 -1.18 -0.10
N MET A 33 2.17 -1.24 0.81
CA MET A 33 1.20 -0.16 1.02
C MET A 33 1.65 0.75 2.16
N MET A 34 1.61 2.07 1.94
CA MET A 34 1.92 3.07 2.96
C MET A 34 0.72 3.96 3.31
N SER A 35 0.32 3.99 4.57
CA SER A 35 -0.79 4.82 5.07
C SER A 35 -0.35 5.80 6.14
N ILE A 36 -1.01 6.96 6.25
CA ILE A 36 -0.82 7.88 7.39
C ILE A 36 -1.53 7.36 8.64
N SER A 37 -2.60 6.58 8.47
CA SER A 37 -3.35 5.97 9.57
C SER A 37 -2.89 4.55 9.84
N SER A 38 -2.75 4.21 11.12
CA SER A 38 -2.49 2.86 11.61
C SER A 38 -3.78 2.02 11.75
N ASN A 39 -4.76 2.24 10.88
CA ASN A 39 -6.05 1.57 11.00
C ASN A 39 -5.92 0.08 10.62
N PRO A 40 -6.20 -0.86 11.55
CA PRO A 40 -6.05 -2.30 11.30
C PRO A 40 -6.94 -2.81 10.16
N ASP A 41 -8.12 -2.22 9.93
CA ASP A 41 -8.98 -2.59 8.80
C ASP A 41 -8.32 -2.28 7.45
N LEU A 42 -7.56 -1.20 7.36
CA LEU A 42 -6.84 -0.84 6.13
C LEU A 42 -5.67 -1.79 5.88
N ALA A 43 -4.94 -2.16 6.94
CA ALA A 43 -3.89 -3.16 6.85
C ALA A 43 -4.46 -4.50 6.37
N GLN A 44 -5.55 -4.98 6.97
CA GLN A 44 -6.19 -6.23 6.53
C GLN A 44 -6.65 -6.18 5.07
N LYS A 45 -7.23 -5.05 4.63
CA LYS A 45 -7.63 -4.88 3.22
C LYS A 45 -6.44 -4.91 2.27
N ALA A 46 -5.31 -4.33 2.65
CA ALA A 46 -4.08 -4.35 1.85
C ALA A 46 -3.53 -5.77 1.71
N ILE A 47 -3.44 -6.52 2.81
CA ILE A 47 -2.99 -7.91 2.79
C ILE A 47 -3.94 -8.79 1.96
N ARG A 48 -5.26 -8.62 2.10
CA ARG A 48 -6.25 -9.32 1.27
C ARG A 48 -6.15 -8.97 -0.23
N ALA A 49 -5.60 -7.81 -0.56
CA ALA A 49 -5.32 -7.39 -1.93
C ALA A 49 -3.95 -7.89 -2.44
N ASP A 50 -3.29 -8.81 -1.74
CA ASP A 50 -1.97 -9.36 -2.07
C ASP A 50 -0.82 -8.33 -1.97
N ALA A 51 -0.96 -7.34 -1.09
CA ALA A 51 0.17 -6.52 -0.67
C ALA A 51 1.15 -7.37 0.14
N SER A 52 2.43 -7.26 -0.17
CA SER A 52 3.50 -7.94 0.57
C SER A 52 3.66 -7.38 1.98
N GLU A 53 3.43 -6.08 2.17
CA GLU A 53 3.55 -5.42 3.47
C GLU A 53 2.67 -4.16 3.56
N PHE A 54 2.30 -3.79 4.79
CA PHE A 54 1.61 -2.53 5.11
C PHE A 54 2.42 -1.74 6.14
N ILE A 55 2.83 -0.52 5.77
CA ILE A 55 3.65 0.36 6.59
C ILE A 55 2.85 1.60 6.96
N THR A 56 2.87 1.98 8.23
CA THR A 56 2.35 3.29 8.66
C THR A 56 3.45 4.33 8.49
N LYS A 57 3.18 5.41 7.75
CA LYS A 57 4.12 6.51 7.55
C LYS A 57 4.50 7.11 8.92
N PRO A 58 5.78 7.41 9.15
CA PRO A 58 6.18 8.11 10.36
C PRO A 58 5.54 9.50 10.39
N THR A 59 4.86 9.83 11.48
CA THR A 59 4.25 11.16 11.70
C THR A 59 5.24 12.20 12.20
N SER A 60 6.46 11.76 12.55
CA SER A 60 7.57 12.63 12.95
C SER A 60 8.85 12.14 12.28
N PHE A 61 9.48 13.01 11.50
CA PHE A 61 10.90 12.91 11.23
C PHE A 61 11.58 13.73 12.33
N SER A 62 12.08 13.07 13.37
CA SER A 62 13.07 13.69 14.24
C SER A 62 14.34 13.90 13.41
N ALA A 63 14.44 15.08 12.79
CA ALA A 63 15.65 15.57 12.16
C ALA A 63 16.72 15.74 13.26
N PHE A 64 17.89 15.17 13.01
CA PHE A 64 19.08 15.31 13.84
C PHE A 64 19.51 16.78 13.95
#